data_AF-A0A7S0FDD4-F1
#
_entry.id   AF-A0A7S0FDD4-F1
#
_cell.length_a   1.000
_cell.length_b   1.000
_cell.length_c   1.000
_cell.angle_alpha   90.00
_cell.angle_beta   90.00
_cell.angle_gamma   90.00
#
_symmetry.space_group_name_H-M   'P 1'
#
loop_
_entity.id
_entity.type
_entity.pdbx_description
1 polymer ?
#
loop_
_entity_poly.entity_id
_entity_poly.type
_entity_poly.pdbx_seq_one_letter_code
_entity_poly.pdbx_strand_id
1 'polypeptide(L)'
;MRQPWAQRDLYRMCTEAPDELRVTGAKCWILDFYAYLQERQPRERFPVTEGKFDRLMEEFAEVGTTGLGQSKTYMWIRNGSLKACFVSFQVDVDRQHSGTVALEYKEKWDEYLRRANLFASDYTQGAFHSSSLWVGAEAQSALVSSTVLTLVIAITLAFLTMLVFTGNCCLSLHVVVATLQVLS
;
A
#
# COMPACT_ATOMS: atom_id res chain seq x y z
N MET A 1 13.92 -12.72 5.46
CA MET A 1 13.85 -12.56 6.93
C MET A 1 14.90 -13.34 7.74
N ARG A 2 15.40 -14.50 7.30
CA ARG A 2 16.48 -15.21 8.03
C ARG A 2 17.75 -14.39 8.21
N GLN A 3 18.05 -13.53 7.24
CA GLN A 3 19.23 -12.67 7.27
C GLN A 3 19.10 -11.57 8.33
N PRO A 4 20.14 -11.29 9.13
CA PRO A 4 20.11 -10.25 10.15
C PRO A 4 19.76 -8.85 9.63
N TRP A 5 20.18 -8.53 8.40
CA TRP A 5 19.84 -7.26 7.74
C TRP A 5 18.34 -7.13 7.48
N ALA A 6 17.69 -8.20 7.01
CA ALA A 6 16.25 -8.21 6.80
C ALA A 6 15.46 -7.94 8.10
N GLN A 7 15.93 -8.48 9.22
CA GLN A 7 15.32 -8.23 10.53
C GLN A 7 15.48 -6.76 10.95
N ARG A 8 16.65 -6.17 10.71
CA ARG A 8 16.89 -4.74 10.98
C ARG A 8 16.05 -3.83 10.10
N ASP A 9 15.91 -4.16 8.82
CA ASP A 9 15.13 -3.36 7.87
C ASP A 9 13.65 -3.34 8.29
N LEU A 10 13.09 -4.49 8.66
CA LEU A 10 11.72 -4.57 9.19
C LEU A 10 11.57 -3.84 10.54
N TYR A 11 12.55 -4.00 11.44
CA TYR A 11 12.56 -3.30 12.73
C TYR A 11 12.55 -1.79 12.54
N ARG A 12 13.45 -1.28 11.68
CA ARG A 12 13.55 0.13 11.33
C ARG A 12 12.23 0.66 10.78
N MET A 13 11.60 -0.07 9.86
CA MET A 13 10.31 0.35 9.29
C MET A 13 9.23 0.56 10.36
N CYS A 14 9.32 -0.13 11.49
CA CYS A 14 8.37 -0.03 12.59
C CYS A 14 8.72 1.02 13.64
N THR A 15 9.98 1.43 13.76
CA THR A 15 10.44 2.40 14.76
C THR A 15 10.72 3.78 14.18
N GLU A 16 11.01 3.88 12.88
CA GLU A 16 11.47 5.10 12.21
C GLU A 16 10.50 5.55 11.11
N ALA A 17 9.19 5.36 11.30
CA ALA A 17 8.19 5.88 10.39
C ALA A 17 8.15 7.43 10.48
N PRO A 18 8.28 8.17 9.36
CA PRO A 18 8.30 9.62 9.40
C PRO A 18 6.93 10.23 9.74
N ASP A 19 6.94 11.40 10.40
CA ASP A 19 5.73 12.09 10.88
C ASP A 19 4.71 12.39 9.77
N GLU A 20 5.18 12.56 8.53
CA GLU A 20 4.34 12.80 7.35
C GLU A 20 3.37 11.65 7.05
N LEU A 21 3.66 10.44 7.53
CA LEU A 21 2.80 9.25 7.45
C LEU A 21 1.81 9.14 8.60
N ARG A 22 1.73 10.16 9.49
CA ARG A 22 0.72 10.30 10.54
C ARG A 22 0.42 9.00 11.29
N VAL A 23 1.44 8.19 11.56
CA VAL A 23 1.30 6.88 12.20
C VAL A 23 1.00 7.09 13.68
N THR A 24 -0.16 6.63 14.13
CA THR A 24 -0.58 6.70 15.55
C THR A 24 -0.35 5.39 16.29
N GLY A 25 -0.20 4.28 15.56
CA GLY A 25 0.09 2.98 16.14
C GLY A 25 0.63 2.01 15.10
N ALA A 26 1.39 1.02 15.55
CA ALA A 26 1.94 -0.03 14.69
C ALA A 26 1.74 -1.39 15.34
N LYS A 27 1.21 -2.34 14.57
CA LYS A 27 1.19 -3.77 14.89
C LYS A 27 2.36 -4.40 14.16
N CYS A 28 3.47 -4.52 14.87
CA CYS A 28 4.73 -4.94 14.29
C CYS A 28 5.37 -6.06 15.09
N TRP A 29 5.17 -7.29 14.61
CA TRP A 29 5.61 -8.51 15.29
C TRP A 29 7.12 -8.58 15.51
N ILE A 30 7.94 -7.85 14.74
CA ILE A 30 9.40 -7.87 14.92
C ILE A 30 9.81 -7.18 16.23
N LEU A 31 9.03 -6.19 16.70
CA LEU A 31 9.27 -5.52 17.98
C LEU A 31 8.90 -6.45 19.14
N ASP A 32 7.80 -7.18 19.00
CA ASP A 32 7.38 -8.19 19.96
C ASP A 32 8.36 -9.38 19.98
N PHE A 33 8.88 -9.77 18.81
CA PHE A 33 9.92 -10.80 18.71
C PHE A 33 11.22 -10.34 19.37
N TYR A 34 11.61 -9.07 19.18
CA TYR A 34 12.73 -8.48 19.89
C TYR A 34 12.53 -8.56 21.41
N ALA A 35 11.36 -8.16 21.92
CA ALA A 35 11.03 -8.26 23.35
C ALA A 35 11.05 -9.71 23.86
N TYR A 36 10.47 -10.64 23.10
CA TYR A 36 10.50 -12.07 23.40
C TYR A 36 11.94 -12.60 23.57
N LEU A 37 12.87 -12.18 22.69
CA LEU A 37 14.27 -12.58 22.81
C LEU A 37 14.90 -12.05 24.09
N GLN A 38 14.64 -10.80 24.45
CA GLN A 38 15.17 -10.21 25.69
C GLN A 38 14.64 -10.91 26.94
N GLU A 39 13.35 -11.27 26.96
CA GLU A 39 12.70 -11.82 28.15
C GLU A 39 12.92 -13.32 28.31
N ARG A 40 12.77 -14.09 27.21
CA ARG A 40 12.71 -15.56 27.26
C ARG A 40 13.96 -16.24 26.74
N GLN A 41 14.80 -15.52 25.98
CA GLN A 41 16.01 -16.06 25.37
C GLN A 41 17.22 -15.16 25.67
N PRO A 42 17.59 -14.93 26.94
CA PRO A 42 18.59 -13.93 27.35
C PRO A 42 20.01 -14.19 26.79
N ARG A 43 20.26 -15.37 26.21
CA ARG A 43 21.52 -15.72 25.55
C ARG A 43 21.53 -15.36 24.07
N GLU A 44 20.38 -15.07 23.48
CA GLU A 44 20.23 -14.69 22.09
C GLU A 44 20.19 -13.16 21.98
N ARG A 45 20.75 -12.64 20.88
CA ARG A 45 20.74 -11.21 20.59
C ARG A 45 19.97 -10.98 19.31
N PHE A 46 19.26 -9.86 19.26
CA PHE A 46 18.66 -9.37 18.03
C PHE A 46 19.66 -8.48 17.26
N PRO A 47 19.72 -8.57 15.93
CA PRO A 47 19.07 -9.57 15.08
C PRO A 47 19.68 -10.98 15.26
N VAL A 48 18.83 -11.99 15.13
CA VAL A 48 19.22 -13.40 15.28
C VAL A 48 19.96 -13.87 14.03
N THR A 49 20.93 -14.76 14.19
CA THR A 49 21.65 -15.38 13.07
C THR A 49 20.76 -16.33 12.27
N GLU A 50 21.05 -16.49 10.98
CA GLU A 50 20.25 -17.29 10.05
C GLU A 50 19.96 -18.72 10.55
N GLY A 51 20.95 -19.43 11.08
CA GLY A 51 20.80 -20.81 11.54
C GLY A 51 19.90 -20.99 12.76
N LYS A 52 19.58 -19.92 13.48
CA LYS A 52 18.71 -19.95 14.67
C LYS A 52 17.35 -19.29 14.43
N PHE A 53 17.23 -18.46 13.39
CA PHE A 53 16.07 -17.62 13.17
C PHE A 53 14.78 -18.43 13.08
N ASP A 54 14.72 -19.45 12.22
CA ASP A 54 13.50 -20.21 11.97
C ASP A 54 12.96 -20.88 13.25
N ARG A 55 13.84 -21.55 14.02
CA ARG A 55 13.45 -22.19 15.28
C ARG A 55 12.92 -21.19 16.30
N LEU A 56 13.64 -20.08 16.51
CA LEU A 56 13.25 -19.06 17.49
C LEU A 56 11.97 -18.33 17.06
N MET A 57 11.80 -18.10 15.76
CA MET A 57 10.61 -17.49 15.18
C MET A 57 9.40 -18.42 15.30
N GLU A 58 9.57 -19.73 15.09
CA GLU A 58 8.50 -20.71 15.27
C GLU A 58 8.07 -20.82 16.74
N GLU A 59 9.03 -20.87 17.67
CA GLU A 59 8.74 -20.81 19.11
C GLU A 59 7.99 -19.53 19.48
N PHE A 60 8.42 -18.38 18.94
CA PHE A 60 7.73 -17.11 19.13
C PHE A 60 6.33 -17.10 18.50
N ALA A 61 6.13 -17.69 17.33
CA ALA A 61 4.84 -17.71 16.64
C ALA A 61 3.76 -18.45 17.46
N GLU A 62 4.15 -19.45 18.26
CA GLU A 62 3.23 -20.20 19.11
C GLU A 62 2.81 -19.45 20.38
N VAL A 63 3.69 -18.64 20.95
CA VAL A 63 3.46 -17.99 22.26
C VAL A 63 3.32 -16.47 22.19
N GLY A 64 3.74 -15.87 21.09
CA GLY A 64 3.86 -14.43 20.89
C GLY A 64 2.53 -13.78 20.54
N THR A 65 2.38 -12.54 21.00
CA THR A 65 1.24 -11.68 20.71
C THR A 65 1.71 -10.38 20.07
N THR A 66 0.96 -9.88 19.10
CA THR A 66 1.17 -8.59 18.45
C THR A 66 -0.11 -7.77 18.53
N GLY A 67 -0.09 -6.73 19.37
CA GLY A 67 -1.29 -6.02 19.79
C GLY A 67 -2.23 -6.96 20.56
N LEU A 68 -3.51 -7.01 20.16
CA LEU A 68 -4.53 -7.87 20.79
C LEU A 68 -4.61 -9.29 20.19
N GLY A 69 -3.77 -9.63 19.21
CA GLY A 69 -3.84 -10.89 18.46
C GLY A 69 -2.56 -11.71 18.54
N GLN A 70 -2.59 -12.95 18.05
CA GLN A 70 -1.40 -13.79 17.96
C GLN A 70 -0.43 -13.27 16.90
N SER A 71 0.88 -13.27 17.20
CA SER A 71 1.90 -12.77 16.26
C SER A 71 1.93 -13.57 14.97
N LYS A 72 1.60 -14.87 15.02
CA LYS A 72 1.56 -15.74 13.84
C LYS A 72 0.59 -15.27 12.75
N THR A 73 -0.44 -14.49 13.08
CA THR A 73 -1.37 -13.94 12.08
C THR A 73 -0.70 -12.95 11.12
N TYR A 74 0.43 -12.36 11.53
CA TYR A 74 1.22 -11.44 10.72
C TYR A 74 2.32 -12.14 9.92
N MET A 75 2.40 -13.47 10.02
CA MET A 75 3.47 -14.29 9.49
C MET A 75 2.90 -15.39 8.62
N TRP A 76 3.46 -15.56 7.42
CA TRP A 76 3.17 -16.70 6.58
C TRP A 76 4.27 -17.74 6.71
N ILE A 77 4.07 -18.71 7.61
CA ILE A 77 5.03 -19.78 7.87
C ILE A 77 4.64 -21.01 7.06
N ARG A 78 5.60 -21.62 6.37
CA ARG A 78 5.45 -22.93 5.70
C ARG A 78 6.69 -23.78 5.94
N ASN A 79 6.47 -25.01 6.39
CA ASN A 79 7.54 -25.98 6.71
C ASN A 79 8.61 -25.38 7.65
N GLY A 80 8.18 -24.78 8.77
CA GLY A 80 9.06 -24.16 9.76
C GLY A 80 9.79 -22.89 9.29
N SER A 81 9.48 -22.38 8.09
CA SER A 81 10.19 -21.24 7.49
C SER A 81 9.23 -20.10 7.14
N LEU A 82 9.62 -18.87 7.49
CA LEU A 82 8.86 -17.67 7.16
C LEU A 82 8.96 -17.35 5.66
N LYS A 83 7.83 -17.43 4.95
CA LYS A 83 7.72 -17.17 3.51
C LYS A 83 7.35 -15.73 3.19
N ALA A 84 6.46 -15.15 3.98
CA ALA A 84 6.12 -13.74 3.91
C ALA A 84 5.71 -13.25 5.29
N CYS A 85 5.68 -11.94 5.47
CA CYS A 85 5.11 -11.31 6.65
C CYS A 85 4.55 -9.95 6.25
N PHE A 86 3.68 -9.41 7.09
CA PHE A 86 3.23 -8.04 6.97
C PHE A 86 3.23 -7.37 8.33
N VAL A 87 3.19 -6.05 8.32
CA VAL A 87 2.97 -5.21 9.50
C VAL A 87 1.80 -4.29 9.20
N SER A 88 1.13 -3.81 10.23
CA SER A 88 -0.03 -2.93 10.05
C SER A 88 0.17 -1.64 10.80
N PHE A 89 -0.03 -0.52 10.11
CA PHE A 89 0.04 0.82 10.69
C PHE A 89 -1.37 1.39 10.83
N GLN A 90 -1.64 1.98 11.98
CA GLN A 90 -2.79 2.85 12.21
C GLN A 90 -2.35 4.27 11.94
N VAL A 91 -3.15 5.00 11.17
CA VAL A 91 -2.84 6.36 10.71
C VAL A 91 -3.97 7.30 11.07
N ASP A 92 -3.63 8.54 11.40
CA ASP A 92 -4.58 9.63 11.65
C ASP A 92 -4.99 10.31 10.34
N VAL A 93 -5.74 9.59 9.50
CA VAL A 93 -6.33 10.13 8.27
C VAL A 93 -7.76 9.64 8.17
N ASP A 94 -8.70 10.58 7.99
CA ASP A 94 -10.12 10.26 7.87
C ASP A 94 -10.39 9.45 6.60
N ARG A 95 -11.16 8.38 6.77
CA ARG A 95 -11.63 7.53 5.67
C ARG A 95 -12.64 8.25 4.76
N GLN A 96 -13.29 9.29 5.25
CA GLN A 96 -14.30 10.06 4.52
C GLN A 96 -13.72 11.24 3.74
N HIS A 97 -12.40 11.44 3.76
CA HIS A 97 -11.77 12.45 2.92
C HIS A 97 -12.01 12.20 1.43
N SER A 98 -11.96 13.29 0.65
CA SER A 98 -12.07 13.20 -0.81
C SER A 98 -11.02 12.25 -1.40
N GLY A 99 -11.37 11.56 -2.49
CA GLY A 99 -10.47 10.64 -3.18
C GLY A 99 -9.11 11.27 -3.53
N THR A 100 -9.08 12.56 -3.87
CA THR A 100 -7.85 13.31 -4.14
C THR A 100 -6.90 13.34 -2.94
N VAL A 101 -7.39 13.69 -1.76
CA VAL A 101 -6.58 13.73 -0.53
C VAL A 101 -6.07 12.33 -0.15
N ALA A 102 -6.90 11.30 -0.35
CA ALA A 102 -6.48 9.92 -0.13
C ALA A 102 -5.36 9.47 -1.09
N LEU A 103 -5.40 9.89 -2.35
CA LEU A 103 -4.35 9.61 -3.34
C LEU A 103 -3.06 10.39 -3.05
N GLU A 104 -3.14 11.67 -2.71
CA GLU A 104 -1.97 12.46 -2.27
C GLU A 104 -1.31 11.85 -1.03
N TYR A 105 -2.11 11.33 -0.11
CA TYR A 105 -1.59 10.66 1.07
C TYR A 105 -0.99 9.28 0.74
N LYS A 106 -1.58 8.55 -0.21
CA LYS A 106 -1.00 7.31 -0.76
C LYS A 106 0.37 7.57 -1.39
N GLU A 107 0.56 8.67 -2.11
CA GLU A 107 1.85 9.03 -2.71
C GLU A 107 2.97 9.18 -1.68
N LYS A 108 2.65 9.69 -0.48
CA LYS A 108 3.63 9.75 0.64
C LYS A 108 4.07 8.36 1.08
N TRP A 109 3.14 7.42 1.17
CA TRP A 109 3.44 6.02 1.46
C TRP A 109 4.23 5.35 0.34
N ASP A 110 3.87 5.61 -0.92
CA ASP A 110 4.60 5.13 -2.10
C ASP A 110 6.06 5.62 -2.08
N GLU A 111 6.27 6.91 -1.80
CA GLU A 111 7.61 7.51 -1.72
C GLU A 111 8.43 6.97 -0.55
N TYR A 112 7.82 6.82 0.63
CA TYR A 112 8.47 6.20 1.77
C TYR A 112 8.92 4.78 1.47
N LEU A 113 8.04 3.94 0.92
CA LEU A 113 8.38 2.56 0.60
C LEU A 113 9.34 2.44 -0.57
N ARG A 114 9.28 3.34 -1.55
CA ARG A 114 10.27 3.41 -2.63
C ARG A 114 11.66 3.67 -2.05
N ARG A 115 11.80 4.65 -1.15
CA ARG A 115 13.07 4.91 -0.45
C ARG A 115 13.50 3.72 0.40
N ALA A 116 12.59 3.14 1.19
CA ALA A 116 12.88 1.98 2.02
C ALA A 116 13.39 0.81 1.18
N ASN A 117 12.76 0.52 0.04
CA ASN A 117 13.19 -0.52 -0.89
C ASN A 117 14.56 -0.24 -1.54
N LEU A 118 14.88 1.04 -1.83
CA LEU A 118 16.18 1.41 -2.39
C LEU A 118 17.34 1.19 -1.42
N PHE A 119 17.10 1.37 -0.13
CA PHE A 119 18.11 1.19 0.92
C PHE A 119 18.01 -0.17 1.63
N ALA A 120 17.00 -0.97 1.30
CA ALA A 120 16.82 -2.30 1.85
C ALA A 120 17.95 -3.21 1.42
N SER A 121 18.32 -4.14 2.31
CA SER A 121 19.17 -5.25 1.91
C SER A 121 18.53 -6.05 0.77
N ASP A 122 19.34 -6.74 -0.03
CA ASP A 122 18.89 -7.59 -1.16
C ASP A 122 17.83 -8.62 -0.75
N TYR A 123 17.71 -8.91 0.55
CA TYR A 123 16.78 -9.86 1.14
C TYR A 123 15.40 -9.28 1.50
N THR A 124 15.20 -7.97 1.35
CA THR A 124 13.98 -7.25 1.77
C THR A 124 13.47 -6.24 0.75
N GLN A 125 14.02 -6.25 -0.46
CA GLN A 125 13.52 -5.43 -1.55
C GLN A 125 12.12 -5.90 -2.00
N GLY A 126 11.33 -4.96 -2.53
CA GLY A 126 10.02 -5.24 -3.11
C GLY A 126 8.87 -5.24 -2.09
N ALA A 127 9.04 -4.58 -0.94
CA ALA A 127 7.94 -4.30 -0.04
C ALA A 127 6.90 -3.40 -0.73
N PHE A 128 5.62 -3.67 -0.50
CA PHE A 128 4.50 -2.88 -1.00
C PHE A 128 3.51 -2.64 0.14
N HIS A 129 2.61 -1.67 -0.03
CA HIS A 129 1.53 -1.40 0.92
C HIS A 129 0.16 -1.57 0.29
N SER A 130 -0.83 -1.74 1.15
CA SER A 130 -2.24 -1.75 0.79
C SER A 130 -3.05 -1.10 1.90
N SER A 131 -4.17 -0.49 1.53
CA SER A 131 -5.15 0.08 2.46
C SER A 131 -6.50 0.13 1.79
N SER A 132 -7.57 -0.07 2.56
CA SER A 132 -8.93 0.14 2.08
C SER A 132 -9.17 1.59 1.66
N LEU A 133 -8.40 2.55 2.19
CA LEU A 133 -8.49 3.96 1.84
C LEU A 133 -8.10 4.20 0.38
N TRP A 134 -7.01 3.59 -0.09
CA TRP A 134 -6.56 3.75 -1.48
C TRP A 134 -7.48 3.04 -2.45
N VAL A 135 -7.97 1.84 -2.10
CA VAL A 135 -8.84 1.04 -2.97
C VAL A 135 -10.08 1.83 -3.40
N GLY A 136 -10.71 2.56 -2.46
CA GLY A 136 -11.86 3.41 -2.78
C GLY A 136 -11.48 4.61 -3.66
N ALA A 137 -10.38 5.28 -3.33
CA ALA A 137 -9.92 6.46 -4.04
C ALA A 137 -9.46 6.15 -5.47
N GLU A 138 -8.74 5.05 -5.66
CA GLU A 138 -8.31 4.56 -6.98
C GLU A 138 -9.50 4.15 -7.85
N ALA A 139 -10.49 3.47 -7.27
CA ALA A 139 -11.71 3.12 -8.00
C ALA A 139 -12.46 4.37 -8.49
N GLN A 140 -12.60 5.39 -7.65
CA GLN A 140 -13.23 6.66 -8.03
C GLN A 140 -12.42 7.38 -9.12
N SER A 141 -11.10 7.47 -8.98
CA SER A 141 -10.23 8.10 -9.97
C SER A 141 -10.27 7.39 -11.32
N ALA A 142 -10.22 6.06 -11.33
CA ALA A 142 -10.30 5.26 -12.55
C ALA A 142 -11.66 5.43 -13.25
N LEU A 143 -12.76 5.52 -12.51
CA LEU A 143 -14.08 5.79 -13.06
C LEU A 143 -14.13 7.17 -13.72
N VAL A 144 -13.65 8.23 -13.07
CA VAL A 144 -13.62 9.58 -13.62
C VAL A 144 -12.74 9.66 -14.87
N SER A 145 -11.53 9.09 -14.83
CA SER A 145 -10.64 9.11 -15.99
C SER A 145 -11.23 8.36 -17.18
N SER A 146 -11.91 7.23 -16.92
CA SER A 146 -12.52 6.41 -17.99
C SER A 146 -13.74 7.09 -18.59
N THR A 147 -14.59 7.74 -17.77
CA THR A 147 -15.77 8.47 -18.28
C THR A 147 -15.38 9.70 -19.07
N VAL A 148 -14.35 10.43 -18.64
CA VAL A 148 -13.84 11.59 -19.40
C VAL A 148 -13.29 11.13 -20.76
N LEU A 149 -12.49 10.06 -20.79
CA LEU A 149 -11.94 9.55 -22.04
C LEU A 149 -13.03 9.06 -22.99
N THR A 150 -14.01 8.29 -22.49
CA THR A 150 -15.11 7.80 -23.32
C THR A 150 -16.00 8.95 -23.80
N LEU A 151 -16.24 9.97 -22.97
CA LEU A 151 -16.97 11.17 -23.36
C LEU A 151 -16.26 11.91 -24.50
N VAL A 152 -14.94 12.12 -24.40
CA VAL A 152 -14.14 12.76 -25.47
C VAL A 152 -14.19 11.95 -26.75
N ILE A 153 -14.05 10.62 -26.68
CA ILE A 153 -14.15 9.73 -27.85
C ILE A 153 -15.55 9.81 -28.47
N ALA A 154 -16.62 9.79 -27.66
CA ALA A 154 -17.99 9.86 -28.14
C ALA A 154 -18.29 11.20 -28.84
N ILE A 155 -17.88 12.32 -28.22
CA ILE A 155 -18.06 13.67 -28.78
C ILE A 155 -17.29 13.82 -30.10
N THR A 156 -16.04 13.36 -30.16
CA THR A 156 -15.22 13.46 -31.38
C THR A 156 -15.77 12.61 -32.52
N LEU A 157 -16.21 11.38 -32.24
CA LEU A 157 -16.87 10.53 -33.23
C LEU A 157 -18.18 11.16 -33.72
N ALA A 158 -19.04 11.65 -32.82
CA ALA A 158 -20.29 12.31 -33.19
C ALA A 158 -20.04 13.53 -34.08
N PHE A 159 -19.05 14.37 -33.75
CA PHE A 159 -18.67 15.52 -34.57
C PHE A 159 -18.19 15.11 -35.97
N LEU A 160 -17.29 14.12 -36.05
CA LEU A 160 -16.73 13.65 -37.32
C LEU A 160 -17.82 13.02 -38.21
N THR A 161 -18.71 12.20 -37.63
CA THR A 161 -19.83 11.63 -38.37
C THR A 161 -20.73 12.72 -38.93
N MET A 162 -21.13 13.71 -38.12
CA MET A 162 -21.95 14.83 -38.59
C MET A 162 -21.24 15.66 -39.66
N LEU A 163 -19.93 15.89 -39.52
CA LEU A 163 -19.13 16.62 -40.51
C LEU A 163 -19.09 15.91 -41.86
N VAL A 164 -18.90 14.59 -41.87
CA VAL A 164 -18.90 13.79 -43.11
C VAL A 164 -20.26 13.82 -43.80
N PHE A 165 -21.37 13.75 -43.05
CA PHE A 165 -22.71 13.74 -43.64
C PHE A 165 -23.19 15.11 -44.09
N THR A 166 -22.89 16.18 -43.34
CA THR A 166 -23.44 17.51 -43.61
C THR A 166 -22.52 18.36 -44.48
N GLY A 167 -21.21 18.06 -44.52
CA GLY A 167 -20.19 18.86 -45.20
C GLY A 167 -20.01 20.28 -44.61
N ASN A 168 -20.63 20.57 -43.46
CA ASN A 168 -20.67 21.91 -42.87
C ASN A 168 -20.22 21.89 -41.40
N CYS A 169 -19.01 22.40 -41.15
CA CYS A 169 -18.41 22.47 -39.83
C CYS A 169 -19.27 23.22 -38.79
N CYS A 170 -19.91 24.32 -39.20
CA CYS A 170 -20.70 25.15 -38.28
C CYS A 170 -21.95 24.42 -37.80
N LEU A 171 -22.60 23.66 -38.70
CA LEU A 171 -23.79 22.89 -38.38
C LEU A 171 -23.46 21.70 -37.47
N SER A 172 -22.38 20.98 -37.76
CA SER A 172 -21.90 19.89 -36.90
C SER A 172 -21.54 20.36 -35.49
N LEU A 173 -20.93 21.55 -35.36
CA LEU A 173 -20.60 22.11 -34.05
C LEU A 173 -21.87 22.45 -33.24
N HIS A 174 -22.89 23.03 -33.88
CA HIS A 174 -24.17 23.34 -33.21
C HIS A 174 -24.84 22.09 -32.67
N VAL A 175 -24.83 20.99 -33.42
CA VAL A 175 -25.40 19.71 -32.98
C VAL A 175 -24.67 19.18 -31.75
N VAL A 176 -23.33 19.22 -31.73
CA VAL A 176 -22.54 18.77 -30.57
C VAL A 176 -22.81 19.65 -29.35
N VAL A 177 -22.83 20.98 -29.49
CA VAL A 177 -23.14 21.90 -28.39
C VAL A 177 -24.55 21.66 -27.84
N ALA A 178 -25.54 21.46 -28.70
CA ALA A 178 -26.91 21.13 -28.28
C ALA A 178 -26.97 19.81 -27.50
N THR A 179 -26.23 18.77 -27.93
CA THR A 179 -26.18 17.51 -27.17
C THR A 179 -25.53 17.66 -25.79
N LEU A 180 -24.49 18.50 -25.67
CA LEU A 180 -23.86 18.78 -24.38
C LEU A 180 -24.78 19.54 -23.42
N GLN A 181 -25.57 20.48 -23.93
CA GLN A 181 -26.54 21.24 -23.12
C GLN A 181 -27.69 20.38 -22.58
N VAL A 182 -28.01 19.27 -23.25
CA VAL A 182 -29.01 18.31 -22.77
C VAL A 182 -28.44 17.38 -21.69
N LEU A 183 -27.12 17.14 -21.72
CA LEU A 183 -26.44 16.26 -20.77
C LEU A 183 -25.98 16.97 -19.48
N SER A 184 -25.95 18.31 -19.47
CA SER A 184 -25.65 19.16 -18.31
C SER A 184 -26.88 19.40 -17.45
#